data_AF-A0A6P2AYT0-F1
#
_entry.id   AF-A0A6P2AYT0-F1
#
_cell.length_a   1.000
_cell.length_b   1.000
_cell.length_c   1.000
_cell.angle_alpha   90.00
_cell.angle_beta   90.00
_cell.angle_gamma   90.00
#
_symmetry.space_group_name_H-M   'P 1'
#
loop_
_entity.id
_entity.type
_entity.pdbx_description
1 polymer ?
#
loop_
_entity_poly.entity_id
_entity_poly.type
_entity_poly.pdbx_seq_one_letter_code
_entity_poly.pdbx_strand_id
1 'polypeptide(L)'
;PTAAPPLDDHLNQLQHNLKPQPVDPAAQLRAQEEQLRAQRGREMERQERRRAITPKAQAWLKTLDPYSEEGLWFEQFAYNYGSRLEAAIDYLEALL
;
A
#
# COMPACT_ATOMS: atom_id res chain seq x y z
N PRO A 1 25.87 40.87 -22.40
CA PRO A 1 26.14 40.68 -20.95
C PRO A 1 24.84 40.87 -20.15
N THR A 2 24.12 39.78 -19.92
CA THR A 2 22.89 39.78 -19.13
C THR A 2 23.25 40.07 -17.67
N ALA A 3 22.84 41.23 -17.17
CA ALA A 3 23.04 41.60 -15.77
C ALA A 3 22.31 40.60 -14.88
N ALA A 4 23.05 39.95 -13.97
CA ALA A 4 22.46 39.10 -12.95
C ALA A 4 21.50 39.96 -12.10
N PRO A 5 20.29 39.47 -11.78
CA PRO A 5 19.38 40.19 -10.90
C PRO A 5 20.03 40.44 -9.52
N PRO A 6 19.73 41.58 -8.87
CA PRO A 6 20.33 41.94 -7.59
C PRO A 6 19.99 40.90 -6.52
N LEU A 7 20.93 40.60 -5.62
CA LEU A 7 20.82 39.60 -4.56
C LEU A 7 19.57 39.82 -3.67
N ASP A 8 19.14 41.06 -3.51
CA ASP A 8 17.95 41.45 -2.75
C ASP A 8 16.64 40.90 -3.34
N ASP A 9 16.56 40.78 -4.66
CA ASP A 9 15.40 40.22 -5.35
C ASP A 9 15.26 38.71 -5.07
N HIS A 10 16.38 38.00 -5.03
CA HIS A 10 16.41 36.58 -4.68
C HIS A 10 16.05 36.34 -3.20
N LEU A 11 16.52 37.20 -2.30
CA LEU A 11 16.16 37.12 -0.88
C LEU A 11 14.67 37.39 -0.65
N ASN A 12 14.09 38.37 -1.34
CA ASN A 12 12.66 38.66 -1.26
C ASN A 12 11.80 37.52 -1.83
N GLN A 13 12.23 36.89 -2.94
CA GLN A 13 11.56 35.73 -3.50
C GLN A 13 11.55 34.53 -2.54
N LEU A 14 12.68 34.23 -1.92
CA LEU A 14 12.77 33.14 -0.94
C LEU A 14 11.91 33.42 0.29
N GLN A 15 11.92 34.66 0.80
CA GLN A 15 11.06 35.06 1.93
C GLN A 15 9.57 35.00 1.59
N HIS A 16 9.17 35.30 0.35
CA HIS A 16 7.78 35.14 -0.11
C HIS A 16 7.38 33.67 -0.23
N ASN A 17 8.26 32.81 -0.72
CA ASN A 17 8.00 31.38 -0.85
C ASN A 17 7.98 30.63 0.50
N LEU A 18 8.65 31.15 1.52
CA LEU A 18 8.69 30.58 2.87
C LEU A 18 7.51 30.99 3.74
N LYS A 19 6.73 32.02 3.35
CA LYS A 19 5.49 32.36 4.05
C LYS A 19 4.52 31.17 3.92
N PRO A 20 4.12 30.52 5.03
CA PRO A 20 3.17 29.44 4.97
C PRO A 20 1.89 29.97 4.33
N GLN A 21 1.56 29.45 3.15
CA GLN A 21 0.26 29.72 2.54
C GLN A 21 -0.82 29.25 3.54
N PRO A 22 -1.88 30.04 3.77
CA PRO A 22 -2.98 29.61 4.61
C PRO A 22 -3.59 28.37 3.96
N VAL A 23 -3.26 27.22 4.53
CA VAL A 23 -3.90 25.95 4.23
C VAL A 23 -5.33 26.06 4.71
N ASP A 24 -6.25 26.22 3.77
CA ASP A 24 -7.67 26.34 4.07
C ASP A 24 -8.11 25.08 4.87
N PRO A 25 -8.52 25.21 6.15
CA PRO A 25 -8.81 24.06 6.99
C PRO A 25 -9.92 23.19 6.39
N ALA A 26 -10.84 23.81 5.62
CA ALA A 26 -11.87 23.10 4.89
C ALA A 26 -11.31 22.28 3.71
N ALA A 27 -10.21 22.70 3.09
CA ALA A 27 -9.53 21.91 2.06
C ALA A 27 -8.77 20.71 2.67
N GLN A 28 -8.13 20.89 3.83
CA GLN A 28 -7.46 19.79 4.55
C GLN A 28 -8.44 18.72 5.03
N LEU A 29 -9.59 19.13 5.58
CA LEU A 29 -10.64 18.22 6.01
C LEU A 29 -11.18 17.38 4.84
N ARG A 30 -11.46 18.02 3.69
CA ARG A 30 -11.91 17.34 2.48
C ARG A 30 -10.87 16.34 1.96
N ALA A 31 -9.59 16.72 1.92
CA ALA A 31 -8.52 15.83 1.51
C ALA A 31 -8.38 14.61 2.44
N GLN A 32 -8.51 14.81 3.76
CA GLN A 32 -8.47 13.73 4.74
C GLN A 32 -9.66 12.78 4.58
N GLU A 33 -10.87 13.30 4.40
CA GLU A 33 -12.06 12.48 4.14
C GLU A 33 -11.92 11.64 2.86
N GLU A 34 -11.38 12.23 1.79
CA GLU A 34 -11.18 11.56 0.51
C GLU A 34 -10.13 10.44 0.63
N GLN A 35 -9.04 10.69 1.36
CA GLN A 35 -8.04 9.69 1.70
C GLN A 35 -8.64 8.52 2.50
N LEU A 36 -9.48 8.81 3.49
CA LEU A 36 -10.16 7.77 4.28
C LEU A 36 -11.13 6.95 3.43
N ARG A 37 -11.89 7.59 2.52
CA ARG A 37 -12.79 6.88 1.58
C ARG A 37 -11.99 5.99 0.62
N ALA A 38 -10.89 6.50 0.07
CA ALA A 38 -10.01 5.73 -0.81
C ALA A 38 -9.39 4.54 -0.08
N GLN A 39 -8.95 4.72 1.17
CA GLN A 39 -8.43 3.62 2.00
C GLN A 39 -9.49 2.54 2.23
N ARG A 40 -10.71 2.91 2.63
CA ARG A 40 -11.82 1.96 2.80
C ARG A 40 -12.15 1.22 1.50
N GLY A 41 -12.15 1.92 0.36
CA GLY A 41 -12.37 1.32 -0.95
C GLY A 41 -11.33 0.23 -1.26
N ARG A 42 -10.05 0.54 -1.08
CA ARG A 42 -8.95 -0.43 -1.28
C ARG A 42 -9.04 -1.62 -0.33
N GLU A 43 -9.43 -1.38 0.92
CA GLU A 43 -9.58 -2.47 1.89
C GLU A 43 -10.73 -3.42 1.53
N MET A 44 -11.88 -2.87 1.10
CA MET A 44 -12.99 -3.69 0.62
C MET A 44 -12.61 -4.50 -0.62
N GLU A 45 -11.93 -3.89 -1.59
CA GLU A 45 -11.46 -4.59 -2.79
C GLU A 45 -10.49 -5.73 -2.43
N ARG A 46 -9.56 -5.48 -1.50
CA ARG A 46 -8.63 -6.49 -0.99
C ARG A 46 -9.38 -7.64 -0.31
N GLN A 47 -10.40 -7.34 0.51
CA GLN A 47 -11.20 -8.37 1.16
C GLN A 47 -11.96 -9.24 0.15
N GLU A 48 -12.58 -8.63 -0.87
CA GLU A 48 -13.30 -9.36 -1.92
C GLU A 48 -12.35 -10.23 -2.75
N ARG A 49 -11.17 -9.72 -3.12
CA ARG A 49 -10.14 -10.49 -3.81
C ARG A 49 -9.68 -11.69 -2.97
N ARG A 50 -9.40 -11.46 -1.69
CA ARG A 50 -9.03 -12.54 -0.76
C ARG A 50 -10.11 -13.59 -0.64
N ARG A 51 -11.39 -13.20 -0.50
CA ARG A 51 -12.54 -14.13 -0.49
C ARG A 51 -12.62 -14.98 -1.74
N ALA A 52 -12.37 -14.39 -2.91
CA ALA A 52 -12.36 -15.10 -4.19
C ALA A 52 -11.20 -16.11 -4.31
N ILE A 53 -10.06 -15.83 -3.67
CA ILE A 53 -8.87 -16.69 -3.67
C ILE A 53 -8.96 -17.80 -2.60
N THR A 54 -9.62 -17.55 -1.47
CA THR A 54 -9.79 -18.53 -0.37
C THR A 54 -10.11 -19.96 -0.83
N PRO A 55 -11.11 -20.24 -1.70
CA PRO A 55 -11.40 -21.60 -2.13
C PRO A 55 -10.25 -22.23 -2.93
N LYS A 56 -9.53 -21.45 -3.73
CA LYS A 56 -8.34 -21.90 -4.46
C LYS A 56 -7.19 -22.22 -3.50
N ALA A 57 -6.97 -21.39 -2.49
CA ALA A 57 -5.97 -21.62 -1.45
C ALA A 57 -6.26 -22.89 -0.65
N GLN A 58 -7.52 -23.13 -0.28
CA GLN A 58 -7.93 -24.37 0.38
C GLN A 58 -7.72 -25.60 -0.49
N ALA A 59 -8.02 -25.51 -1.80
CA ALA A 59 -7.80 -26.61 -2.72
C ALA A 59 -6.30 -26.90 -2.89
N TRP A 60 -5.49 -25.87 -3.11
CA TRP A 60 -4.05 -25.98 -3.25
C TRP A 60 -3.39 -26.61 -2.01
N LEU A 61 -3.77 -26.18 -0.80
CA LEU A 61 -3.29 -26.78 0.45
C LEU A 61 -3.62 -28.27 0.59
N LYS A 62 -4.76 -28.73 0.05
CA LYS A 62 -5.12 -30.16 0.07
C LYS A 62 -4.30 -30.98 -0.91
N THR A 63 -3.83 -30.36 -2.00
CA THR A 63 -3.00 -31.01 -3.02
C THR A 63 -1.52 -30.88 -2.75
N LEU A 64 -1.11 -29.96 -1.87
CA LEU A 64 0.27 -29.73 -1.51
C LEU A 64 0.84 -30.93 -0.75
N ASP A 65 1.87 -31.56 -1.31
CA ASP A 65 2.61 -32.63 -0.64
C ASP A 65 3.56 -32.03 0.40
N PRO A 66 3.40 -32.32 1.71
CA PRO A 66 4.24 -31.78 2.77
C PRO A 66 5.72 -32.19 2.67
N TYR A 67 6.05 -33.25 1.93
CA TYR A 67 7.43 -33.72 1.75
C TYR A 67 8.06 -33.25 0.44
N SER A 68 7.29 -32.54 -0.41
CA SER A 68 7.84 -31.90 -1.60
C SER A 68 8.67 -30.67 -1.25
N GLU A 69 9.54 -30.24 -2.18
CA GLU A 69 10.31 -29.01 -2.02
C GLU A 69 9.40 -27.79 -1.79
N GLU A 70 8.27 -27.71 -2.50
CA GLU A 70 7.27 -26.65 -2.34
C GLU A 70 6.56 -26.75 -0.99
N GLY A 71 6.23 -27.96 -0.53
CA GLY A 71 5.63 -28.18 0.79
C GLY A 71 6.53 -27.74 1.93
N LEU A 72 7.81 -28.14 1.89
CA LEU A 72 8.80 -27.76 2.89
C LEU A 72 9.06 -26.25 2.89
N TRP A 73 9.19 -25.66 1.71
CA TRP A 73 9.34 -24.21 1.56
C TRP A 73 8.10 -23.46 2.09
N PHE A 74 6.90 -23.94 1.76
CA PHE A 74 5.65 -23.30 2.19
C PHE A 74 5.46 -23.36 3.70
N GLU A 75 5.84 -24.45 4.36
CA GLU A 75 5.77 -24.53 5.83
C GLU A 75 6.68 -23.50 6.51
N GLN A 76 7.86 -23.22 5.93
CA GLN A 76 8.72 -22.13 6.42
C GLN A 76 8.12 -20.75 6.16
N PHE A 77 7.54 -20.55 4.97
CA PHE A 77 6.85 -19.33 4.62
C PHE A 77 5.65 -19.05 5.55
N ALA A 78 4.87 -20.08 5.86
CA ALA A 78 3.68 -20.00 6.71
C ALA A 78 3.98 -19.81 8.20
N TYR A 79 5.24 -19.95 8.64
CA TYR A 79 5.62 -19.91 10.05
C TYR A 79 5.23 -18.60 10.75
N ASN A 80 5.29 -17.47 10.04
CA ASN A 80 4.96 -16.15 10.59
C ASN A 80 3.47 -15.78 10.47
N TYR A 81 2.65 -16.67 9.90
CA TYR A 81 1.23 -16.43 9.67
C TYR A 81 0.36 -16.99 10.80
N GLY A 82 -0.82 -16.42 11.01
CA GLY A 82 -1.79 -16.94 11.96
C GLY A 82 -2.37 -18.29 11.54
N SER A 83 -2.33 -18.61 10.24
CA SER A 83 -2.70 -19.91 9.71
C SER A 83 -2.04 -20.21 8.35
N ARG A 84 -1.91 -21.51 8.02
CA ARG A 84 -1.50 -21.95 6.68
C ARG A 84 -2.45 -21.47 5.59
N LEU A 85 -3.74 -21.28 5.89
CA LEU A 85 -4.69 -20.74 4.93
C LEU A 85 -4.40 -19.28 4.59
N GLU A 86 -4.04 -18.45 5.57
CA GLU A 86 -3.65 -17.06 5.33
C GLU A 86 -2.39 -16.97 4.48
N ALA A 87 -1.38 -17.79 4.79
CA ALA A 87 -0.17 -17.89 3.99
C ALA A 87 -0.48 -18.32 2.54
N ALA A 88 -1.32 -19.34 2.36
CA ALA A 88 -1.69 -19.82 1.04
C ALA A 88 -2.47 -18.77 0.23
N ILE A 89 -3.32 -17.97 0.87
CA ILE A 89 -4.02 -16.86 0.21
C ILE A 89 -3.01 -15.81 -0.28
N ASP A 90 -2.07 -15.39 0.56
CA ASP A 90 -1.04 -14.41 0.17
C ASP A 90 -0.12 -14.94 -0.92
N TYR A 91 0.30 -16.21 -0.83
CA TYR A 91 1.12 -16.85 -1.84
C TYR A 91 0.41 -16.90 -3.20
N LEU A 92 -0.85 -17.37 -3.23
CA LEU A 92 -1.62 -17.42 -4.47
C LEU A 92 -2.01 -16.03 -4.99
N GLU A 93 -2.23 -15.05 -4.11
CA GLU A 93 -2.47 -13.65 -4.51
C GLU A 93 -1.24 -13.03 -5.20
N ALA A 94 -0.02 -13.44 -4.82
CA ALA A 94 1.21 -12.98 -5.46
C ALA A 94 1.49 -13.66 -6.82
N LEU A 95 0.84 -14.78 -7.12
CA LEU A 95 0.98 -15.54 -8.37
C LEU A 95 -0.04 -15.16 -9.45
N LEU A 96 -1.11 -14.44 -9.09
CA LEU A 96 -2.23 -14.04 -9.96
C LEU A 96 -2.06 -12.61 -10.48
#